data_AF-A0A9R1WJP5-F1
#
_entry.id   AF-A0A9R1WJP5-F1
#
_cell.length_a   1.000
_cell.length_b   1.000
_cell.length_c   1.000
_cell.angle_alpha   90.00
_cell.angle_beta   90.00
_cell.angle_gamma   90.00
#
_symmetry.space_group_name_H-M   'P 1'
#
loop_
_entity.id
_entity.type
_entity.pdbx_description
1 polymer ?
#
loop_
_entity_poly.entity_id
_entity_poly.type
_entity_poly.pdbx_seq_one_letter_code
_entity_poly.pdbx_strand_id
1 'polypeptide(L)'
;MCTNLFYAGFDGTTGEQITRVFKNKEHAGVEFTVGPIPIDDRVGKEIVTQITTTMKSNKTFYIDSNGRDFLQRIRDYREDWDLEVNQPIDRNYYPVNLGIYLKDETSELLLLVDRSVRGSGIVDGQLELMLHRILLYDDGKGVVEALNETVCVGNDCRGLIVQGKYYLRIDPIGEGAKWRRSYGQEIYSPLLLAFIEQDEKTGTNFQVSTFSGMDSSYSLPDNVALLTLQELEDGKILLRWLIFLLLLYIIIT
;
A
#
# COMPACT_ATOMS: atom_id res chain seq x y z
N MET A 1 14.05 10.38 19.26
CA MET A 1 12.88 9.87 20.01
C MET A 1 11.66 10.70 19.59
N CYS A 2 10.73 10.12 18.82
CA CYS A 2 9.43 10.74 18.54
C CYS A 2 8.40 10.05 19.44
N THR A 3 8.08 10.68 20.55
CA THR A 3 6.94 10.34 21.42
C THR A 3 5.74 11.14 20.93
N ASN A 4 4.91 10.53 20.10
CA ASN A 4 3.48 10.85 19.93
C ASN A 4 2.86 9.64 19.24
N LEU A 5 2.51 8.63 20.04
CA LEU A 5 1.71 7.49 19.61
C LEU A 5 0.24 7.93 19.66
N PHE A 6 -0.43 8.03 18.52
CA PHE A 6 -1.88 8.20 18.48
C PHE A 6 -2.51 6.82 18.23
N TYR A 7 -3.20 6.28 19.24
CA TYR A 7 -4.03 5.10 19.09
C TYR A 7 -5.33 5.53 18.41
N ALA A 8 -5.58 4.99 17.20
CA ALA A 8 -6.89 5.08 16.55
C ALA A 8 -7.46 3.65 16.46
N GLY A 9 -8.56 3.46 17.20
CA GLY A 9 -9.44 2.31 17.39
C GLY A 9 -9.18 0.96 16.71
N PHE A 10 -8.98 -0.04 17.55
CA PHE A 10 -9.65 -1.34 17.47
C PHE A 10 -10.37 -1.57 18.82
N ASP A 11 -11.54 -2.20 18.82
CA ASP A 11 -12.07 -2.79 20.06
C ASP A 11 -11.10 -3.94 20.40
N GLY A 12 -10.39 -3.84 21.53
CA GLY A 12 -9.05 -4.42 21.75
C GLY A 12 -8.90 -5.95 21.67
N THR A 13 -9.90 -6.66 21.18
CA THR A 13 -9.91 -8.11 20.95
C THR A 13 -9.50 -8.52 19.54
N THR A 14 -9.65 -7.65 18.52
CA THR A 14 -9.50 -8.04 17.09
C THR A 14 -8.29 -7.38 16.40
N GLY A 15 -7.70 -6.34 16.98
CA GLY A 15 -6.51 -5.73 16.41
C GLY A 15 -5.90 -4.62 17.26
N GLU A 16 -4.78 -4.08 16.77
CA GLU A 16 -4.08 -2.91 17.30
C GLU A 16 -3.62 -2.03 16.13
N GLN A 17 -3.57 -0.72 16.37
CA GLN A 17 -3.04 0.24 15.40
C GLN A 17 -2.07 1.21 16.07
N ILE A 18 -0.92 1.42 15.42
CA ILE A 18 0.10 2.37 15.84
C ILE A 18 0.30 3.42 14.73
N THR A 19 -0.11 4.65 15.02
CA THR A 19 0.11 5.79 14.13
C THR A 19 1.42 6.49 14.47
N ARG A 20 2.31 6.68 13.49
CA ARG A 20 3.61 7.34 13.65
C ARG A 20 3.79 8.46 12.64
N VAL A 21 4.31 9.58 13.12
CA VAL A 21 4.83 10.68 12.30
C VAL A 21 6.33 10.78 12.55
N PHE A 22 7.13 10.38 11.55
CA PHE A 22 8.58 10.36 11.67
C PHE A 22 9.18 11.74 11.35
N LYS A 23 10.31 12.05 11.99
CA LYS A 23 11.09 13.25 11.69
C LYS A 23 11.45 13.27 10.20
N ASN A 24 11.26 14.41 9.54
CA ASN A 24 11.50 14.63 8.11
C ASN A 24 10.64 13.76 7.18
N LYS A 25 9.52 13.21 7.65
CA LYS A 25 8.52 12.57 6.80
C LYS A 25 7.24 13.40 6.80
N GLU A 26 6.73 13.67 5.60
CA GLU A 26 5.54 14.50 5.35
C GLU A 26 4.24 13.68 5.29
N HIS A 27 4.20 12.54 5.97
CA HIS A 27 3.04 11.64 5.99
C HIS A 27 2.95 10.94 7.34
N ALA A 28 1.74 10.46 7.65
CA ALA A 28 1.53 9.55 8.76
C ALA A 28 1.70 8.10 8.27
N GLY A 29 2.57 7.33 8.93
CA GLY A 29 2.64 5.89 8.75
C GLY A 29 1.76 5.21 9.78
N VAL A 30 0.84 4.37 9.34
CA VAL A 30 -0.04 3.60 10.20
C VAL A 30 0.32 2.14 10.09
N GLU A 31 0.73 1.56 11.20
CA GLU A 31 0.96 0.13 11.33
C GLU A 31 -0.25 -0.51 11.99
N PHE A 32 -0.76 -1.58 11.39
CA PHE A 32 -1.89 -2.33 11.91
C PHE A 32 -1.47 -3.77 12.19
N THR A 33 -2.06 -4.34 13.23
CA THR A 33 -2.04 -5.77 13.54
C THR A 33 -3.50 -6.21 13.65
N VAL A 34 -3.94 -7.10 12.77
CA VAL A 34 -5.33 -7.58 12.73
C VAL A 34 -5.35 -9.09 12.90
N GLY A 35 -6.09 -9.55 13.88
CA GLY A 35 -6.28 -10.95 14.21
C GLY A 35 -5.80 -11.32 15.64
N PRO A 36 -6.19 -12.50 16.14
CA PRO A 36 -7.04 -13.49 15.48
C PRO A 36 -8.48 -12.97 15.35
N ILE A 37 -9.08 -13.09 14.17
CA ILE A 37 -10.46 -12.65 13.94
C ILE A 37 -11.40 -13.66 14.62
N PRO A 38 -12.24 -13.25 15.57
CA PRO A 38 -13.11 -14.18 16.29
C PRO A 38 -14.19 -14.73 15.36
N ILE A 39 -14.38 -16.04 15.37
CA ILE A 39 -15.38 -16.76 14.55
C ILE A 39 -16.30 -17.67 15.37
N ASP A 40 -16.29 -17.54 16.70
CA ASP A 40 -17.12 -18.33 17.62
C ASP A 40 -18.63 -18.11 17.39
N ASP A 41 -18.98 -16.95 16.84
CA ASP A 41 -20.34 -16.57 16.41
C ASP A 41 -20.77 -17.21 15.08
N ARG A 42 -19.87 -17.96 14.42
CA ARG A 42 -20.09 -18.56 13.10
C ARG A 42 -20.39 -17.54 12.01
N VAL A 43 -19.86 -16.33 12.14
CA VAL A 43 -19.96 -15.26 11.15
C VAL A 43 -18.57 -14.94 10.61
N GLY A 44 -18.40 -15.09 9.29
CA GLY A 44 -17.21 -14.62 8.59
C GLY A 44 -17.11 -13.10 8.65
N LYS A 45 -15.88 -12.57 8.74
CA LYS A 45 -15.63 -11.14 8.94
C LYS A 45 -14.55 -10.66 8.00
N GLU A 46 -14.79 -9.52 7.37
CA GLU A 46 -13.82 -8.78 6.57
C GLU A 46 -13.55 -7.46 7.28
N ILE A 47 -12.30 -7.26 7.68
CA ILE A 47 -11.89 -6.13 8.51
C ILE A 47 -11.36 -5.03 7.62
N VAL A 48 -11.95 -3.85 7.75
CA VAL A 48 -11.63 -2.66 6.94
C VAL A 48 -11.14 -1.52 7.83
N THR A 49 -10.19 -0.73 7.35
CA THR A 49 -9.91 0.60 7.89
C THR A 49 -10.62 1.63 7.03
N GLN A 50 -11.27 2.60 7.67
CA GLN A 50 -12.01 3.67 7.01
C GLN A 50 -11.42 5.03 7.39
N ILE A 51 -11.00 5.78 6.38
CA ILE A 51 -10.47 7.13 6.51
C ILE A 51 -11.55 8.07 6.00
N THR A 52 -12.19 8.78 6.92
CA THR A 52 -13.31 9.69 6.60
C THR A 52 -12.88 11.14 6.74
N THR A 53 -13.23 11.95 5.74
CA THR A 53 -12.99 13.39 5.68
C THR A 53 -14.28 14.11 5.25
N THR A 54 -14.27 15.44 5.32
CA THR A 54 -15.37 16.28 4.82
C THR A 54 -15.23 16.64 3.33
N MET A 55 -14.27 16.03 2.62
CA MET A 55 -13.98 16.34 1.22
C MET A 55 -15.14 15.93 0.31
N LYS A 56 -15.50 16.82 -0.62
CA LYS A 56 -16.56 16.57 -1.59
C LYS A 56 -16.00 15.84 -2.80
N SER A 57 -15.83 14.53 -2.69
CA SER A 57 -15.25 13.70 -3.75
C SER A 57 -16.20 13.39 -4.92
N ASN A 58 -17.51 13.73 -4.79
CA ASN A 58 -18.53 13.56 -5.83
C ASN A 58 -18.51 12.14 -6.42
N LYS A 59 -18.65 11.13 -5.56
CA LYS A 59 -18.59 9.70 -5.91
C LYS A 59 -17.29 9.21 -6.56
N THR A 60 -16.27 10.07 -6.67
CA THR A 60 -15.08 9.80 -7.48
C THR A 60 -13.86 9.54 -6.61
N PHE A 61 -13.11 8.51 -6.96
CA PHE A 61 -11.81 8.17 -6.36
C PHE A 61 -10.91 7.58 -7.43
N TYR A 62 -9.62 7.42 -7.13
CA TYR A 62 -8.60 7.02 -8.09
C TYR A 62 -7.76 5.88 -7.51
N ILE A 63 -7.53 4.85 -8.31
CA ILE A 63 -6.82 3.64 -7.89
C ILE A 63 -5.78 3.27 -8.94
N ASP A 64 -4.62 2.81 -8.50
CA ASP A 64 -3.56 2.36 -9.38
C ASP A 64 -3.93 1.11 -10.20
N SER A 65 -3.34 0.99 -11.39
CA SER A 65 -3.31 -0.24 -12.17
C SER A 65 -1.93 -0.89 -12.02
N ASN A 66 -1.85 -1.97 -11.26
CA ASN A 66 -0.59 -2.71 -11.03
C ASN A 66 0.59 -1.81 -10.62
N GLY A 67 0.35 -0.84 -9.75
CA GLY A 67 1.34 0.11 -9.26
C GLY A 67 1.71 1.24 -10.23
N ARG A 68 1.01 1.37 -11.36
CA ARG A 68 1.30 2.34 -12.42
C ARG A 68 0.24 3.41 -12.55
N ASP A 69 -0.52 3.43 -13.64
CA ASP A 69 -1.48 4.49 -13.95
C ASP A 69 -2.60 4.53 -12.93
N PHE A 70 -3.03 5.74 -12.55
CA PHE A 70 -4.20 5.90 -11.68
C PHE A 70 -5.45 6.05 -12.54
N LEU A 71 -6.37 5.13 -12.37
CA LEU A 71 -7.64 5.10 -13.09
C LEU A 71 -8.73 5.74 -12.24
N GLN A 72 -9.52 6.61 -12.87
CA GLN A 72 -10.68 7.20 -12.24
C GLN A 72 -11.76 6.12 -12.04
N ARG A 73 -12.30 6.04 -10.83
CA ARG A 73 -13.42 5.18 -10.46
C ARG A 73 -14.56 6.05 -9.96
N ILE A 74 -15.77 5.78 -10.45
CA ILE A 74 -17.00 6.44 -10.03
C ILE A 74 -17.87 5.38 -9.36
N ARG A 75 -18.30 5.64 -8.12
CA ARG A 75 -19.18 4.73 -7.37
C ARG A 75 -20.45 4.45 -8.16
N ASP A 76 -20.82 3.18 -8.27
CA ASP A 76 -22.02 2.66 -8.96
C ASP A 76 -22.08 3.00 -10.46
N TYR A 77 -20.94 3.13 -11.12
CA TYR A 77 -20.86 3.49 -12.54
C TYR A 77 -19.92 2.56 -13.32
N ARG A 78 -20.24 2.33 -14.60
CA ARG A 78 -19.41 1.65 -15.59
C ARG A 78 -19.50 2.43 -16.90
N GLU A 79 -18.37 2.54 -17.58
CA GLU A 79 -18.28 3.29 -18.84
C GLU A 79 -18.86 2.50 -20.02
N ASP A 80 -18.63 1.19 -20.02
CA ASP A 80 -18.94 0.33 -21.17
C ASP A 80 -20.39 -0.20 -21.19
N TRP A 81 -21.13 -0.11 -20.07
CA TRP A 81 -22.51 -0.59 -19.98
C TRP A 81 -23.29 0.03 -18.81
N ASP A 82 -24.62 -0.03 -18.89
CA ASP A 82 -25.52 0.40 -17.82
C ASP A 82 -25.50 -0.59 -16.64
N LEU A 83 -24.98 -0.15 -15.49
CA LEU A 83 -24.81 -1.00 -14.32
C LEU A 83 -26.10 -1.12 -13.49
N GLU A 84 -26.60 -2.34 -13.35
CA GLU A 84 -27.58 -2.67 -12.30
C GLU A 84 -26.91 -2.85 -10.93
N VAL A 85 -27.24 -1.98 -9.98
CA VAL A 85 -26.60 -1.93 -8.65
C VAL A 85 -27.25 -2.94 -7.70
N ASN A 86 -26.86 -4.21 -7.83
CA ASN A 86 -27.36 -5.28 -6.97
C ASN A 86 -26.47 -5.54 -5.73
N GLN A 87 -25.24 -5.03 -5.72
CA GLN A 87 -24.26 -5.18 -4.64
C GLN A 87 -23.48 -3.86 -4.49
N PRO A 88 -24.00 -2.90 -3.71
CA PRO A 88 -23.51 -1.52 -3.67
C PRO A 88 -22.13 -1.37 -3.02
N ILE A 89 -21.68 -2.35 -2.25
CA ILE A 89 -20.36 -2.35 -1.62
C ILE A 89 -19.36 -3.09 -2.52
N ASP A 90 -19.58 -4.38 -2.74
CA ASP A 90 -18.61 -5.26 -3.42
C ASP A 90 -18.26 -4.82 -4.83
N ARG A 91 -19.23 -4.29 -5.59
CA ARG A 91 -19.00 -3.82 -6.96
C ARG A 91 -18.14 -2.56 -7.03
N ASN A 92 -17.93 -1.87 -5.92
CA ASN A 92 -17.14 -0.65 -5.87
C ASN A 92 -15.73 -0.87 -5.29
N TYR A 93 -15.40 -2.10 -4.90
CA TYR A 93 -14.05 -2.48 -4.51
C TYR A 93 -13.17 -2.79 -5.72
N TYR A 94 -11.93 -2.29 -5.67
CA TYR A 94 -10.91 -2.51 -6.70
C TYR A 94 -9.57 -2.93 -6.06
N PRO A 95 -8.67 -3.59 -6.81
CA PRO A 95 -7.33 -3.91 -6.33
C PRO A 95 -6.48 -2.64 -6.21
N VAL A 96 -5.79 -2.49 -5.08
CA VAL A 96 -4.85 -1.40 -4.79
C VAL A 96 -3.48 -2.03 -4.55
N ASN A 97 -2.48 -1.69 -5.39
CA ASN A 97 -1.11 -2.23 -5.26
C ASN A 97 -0.09 -1.17 -4.89
N LEU A 98 -0.33 0.09 -5.27
CA LEU A 98 0.45 1.24 -4.88
C LEU A 98 -0.36 2.13 -3.94
N GLY A 99 -1.57 2.50 -4.34
CA GLY A 99 -2.36 3.43 -3.57
C GLY A 99 -3.72 3.78 -4.15
N ILE A 100 -4.51 4.43 -3.30
CA ILE A 100 -5.84 4.96 -3.59
C ILE A 100 -5.87 6.40 -3.13
N TYR A 101 -6.55 7.27 -3.87
CA TYR A 101 -6.74 8.64 -3.45
C TYR A 101 -8.12 9.18 -3.86
N LEU A 102 -8.57 10.21 -3.15
CA LEU A 102 -9.68 11.05 -3.54
C LEU A 102 -9.26 12.51 -3.49
N LYS A 103 -10.03 13.38 -4.15
CA LYS A 103 -9.78 14.82 -4.15
C LYS A 103 -11.10 15.58 -4.18
N ASP A 104 -11.07 16.81 -3.69
CA ASP A 104 -12.14 17.79 -3.90
C ASP A 104 -11.62 18.92 -4.81
N GLU A 105 -12.09 20.16 -4.63
CA GLU A 105 -11.66 21.34 -5.38
C GLU A 105 -10.34 21.96 -4.86
N THR A 106 -9.91 21.61 -3.65
CA THR A 106 -8.77 22.25 -2.97
C THR A 106 -7.66 21.29 -2.58
N SER A 107 -8.02 20.07 -2.19
CA SER A 107 -7.14 19.12 -1.53
C SER A 107 -7.27 17.73 -2.14
N GLU A 108 -6.28 16.89 -1.89
CA GLU A 108 -6.29 15.45 -2.16
C GLU A 108 -5.91 14.68 -0.90
N LEU A 109 -6.64 13.59 -0.62
CA LEU A 109 -6.33 12.60 0.41
C LEU A 109 -5.72 11.38 -0.27
N LEU A 110 -4.55 10.97 0.17
CA LEU A 110 -3.75 9.92 -0.46
C LEU A 110 -3.44 8.82 0.54
N LEU A 111 -3.67 7.57 0.12
CA LEU A 111 -3.29 6.37 0.84
C LEU A 111 -2.34 5.53 -0.03
N LEU A 112 -1.17 5.19 0.50
CA LEU A 112 -0.28 4.18 -0.08
C LEU A 112 -0.30 2.91 0.78
N VAL A 113 -0.08 1.77 0.14
CA VAL A 113 -0.18 0.45 0.77
C VAL A 113 1.16 -0.29 0.71
N ASP A 114 1.44 -1.13 1.72
CA ASP A 114 2.65 -1.98 1.75
C ASP A 114 2.51 -3.28 0.96
N ARG A 115 1.29 -3.64 0.55
CA ARG A 115 0.93 -4.85 -0.18
C ARG A 115 -0.34 -4.65 -0.99
N SER A 116 -0.63 -5.59 -1.88
CA SER A 116 -1.91 -5.64 -2.59
C SER A 116 -3.07 -5.83 -1.61
N VAL A 117 -4.01 -4.88 -1.62
CA VAL A 117 -5.23 -4.92 -0.82
C VAL A 117 -6.45 -4.56 -1.68
N ARG A 118 -7.65 -4.76 -1.14
CA ARG A 118 -8.88 -4.23 -1.76
C ARG A 118 -9.18 -2.86 -1.16
N GLY A 119 -9.53 -1.89 -1.99
CA GLY A 119 -9.92 -0.56 -1.54
C GLY A 119 -11.11 0.02 -2.31
N SER A 120 -11.78 1.00 -1.70
CA SER A 120 -12.99 1.63 -2.24
C SER A 120 -13.25 3.02 -1.67
N GLY A 121 -14.13 3.78 -2.33
CA GLY A 121 -14.75 5.01 -1.83
C GLY A 121 -16.27 4.87 -1.73
N ILE A 122 -16.75 4.18 -0.69
CA ILE A 122 -18.18 3.82 -0.52
C ILE A 122 -19.04 5.03 -0.17
N VAL A 123 -18.49 6.01 0.53
CA VAL A 123 -19.16 7.28 0.87
C VAL A 123 -18.29 8.45 0.39
N ASP A 124 -18.91 9.57 0.04
CA ASP A 124 -18.17 10.76 -0.35
C ASP A 124 -17.27 11.24 0.81
N GLY A 125 -16.03 11.61 0.48
CA GLY A 125 -15.02 11.99 1.46
C GLY A 125 -14.42 10.82 2.26
N GLN A 126 -14.80 9.57 1.96
CA GLN A 126 -14.28 8.38 2.62
C GLN A 126 -13.48 7.50 1.65
N LEU A 127 -12.34 7.00 2.13
CA LEU A 127 -11.62 5.87 1.53
C LEU A 127 -11.56 4.73 2.53
N GLU A 128 -11.63 3.50 2.04
CA GLU A 128 -11.43 2.32 2.88
C GLU A 128 -10.49 1.30 2.25
N LEU A 129 -9.78 0.55 3.10
CA LEU A 129 -8.89 -0.54 2.74
C LEU A 129 -9.28 -1.78 3.55
N MET A 130 -9.48 -2.91 2.87
CA MET A 130 -9.68 -4.21 3.51
C MET A 130 -8.33 -4.78 3.93
N LEU A 131 -8.13 -4.93 5.24
CA LEU A 131 -6.85 -5.31 5.84
C LEU A 131 -6.72 -6.82 6.04
N HIS A 132 -7.81 -7.50 6.38
CA HIS A 132 -7.83 -8.94 6.62
C HIS A 132 -9.26 -9.50 6.43
N ARG A 133 -9.39 -10.80 6.13
CA ARG A 133 -10.69 -11.47 5.96
C ARG A 133 -10.63 -12.94 6.37
N ILE A 134 -11.70 -13.38 7.03
CA ILE A 134 -11.98 -14.80 7.30
C ILE A 134 -13.39 -15.12 6.82
N LEU A 135 -13.51 -16.15 5.99
CA LEU A 135 -14.77 -16.68 5.46
C LEU A 135 -14.95 -18.11 5.96
N LEU A 136 -16.18 -18.47 6.28
CA LEU A 136 -16.51 -19.79 6.84
C LEU A 136 -17.07 -20.76 5.79
N TYR A 137 -17.22 -20.31 4.55
CA TYR A 137 -17.76 -21.08 3.44
C TYR A 137 -16.91 -20.88 2.19
N ASP A 138 -16.79 -21.94 1.39
CA ASP A 138 -16.23 -21.89 0.03
C ASP A 138 -17.18 -21.13 -0.91
N ASP A 139 -16.61 -20.44 -1.89
CA ASP A 139 -17.36 -19.62 -2.86
C ASP A 139 -17.78 -20.39 -4.12
N GLY A 140 -17.49 -21.69 -4.18
CA GLY A 140 -17.81 -22.56 -5.31
C GLY A 140 -16.99 -22.28 -6.57
N LYS A 141 -15.83 -21.61 -6.46
CA LYS A 141 -14.97 -21.27 -7.61
C LYS A 141 -13.81 -22.22 -7.85
N GLY A 142 -13.75 -23.32 -7.11
CA GLY A 142 -12.90 -24.48 -7.42
C GLY A 142 -11.75 -24.74 -6.45
N VAL A 143 -11.56 -23.91 -5.41
CA VAL A 143 -10.57 -24.15 -4.36
C VAL A 143 -11.08 -25.19 -3.36
N VAL A 144 -12.40 -25.26 -3.12
CA VAL A 144 -13.07 -26.27 -2.26
C VAL A 144 -12.66 -26.13 -0.79
N GLU A 145 -12.25 -24.92 -0.38
CA GLU A 145 -11.86 -24.59 0.98
C GLU A 145 -12.35 -23.18 1.32
N ALA A 146 -12.86 -23.01 2.53
CA ALA A 146 -13.16 -21.68 3.04
C ALA A 146 -11.86 -20.93 3.33
N LEU A 147 -11.84 -19.61 3.11
CA LEU A 147 -10.70 -18.78 3.49
C LEU A 147 -10.66 -18.59 5.01
N ASN A 148 -10.12 -19.57 5.72
CA ASN A 148 -10.04 -19.61 7.18
C ASN A 148 -8.61 -19.98 7.60
N GLU A 149 -7.66 -19.08 7.35
CA GLU A 149 -6.25 -19.30 7.62
C GLU A 149 -5.97 -19.35 9.13
N THR A 150 -5.22 -20.36 9.56
CA THR A 150 -4.83 -20.56 10.97
C THR A 150 -3.34 -20.82 11.11
N VAL A 151 -2.77 -20.38 12.23
CA VAL A 151 -1.42 -20.73 12.68
C VAL A 151 -1.52 -21.68 13.86
N CYS A 152 -0.85 -22.84 13.77
CA CYS A 152 -0.86 -23.86 14.81
C CYS A 152 0.52 -24.03 15.46
N VAL A 153 0.56 -24.03 16.79
CA VAL A 153 1.75 -24.36 17.59
C VAL A 153 1.40 -25.53 18.50
N GLY A 154 1.93 -26.71 18.19
CA GLY A 154 1.50 -27.95 18.86
C GLY A 154 0.02 -28.25 18.55
N ASN A 155 -0.80 -28.36 19.60
CA ASN A 155 -2.25 -28.61 19.47
C ASN A 155 -3.09 -27.33 19.59
N ASP A 156 -2.46 -26.15 19.69
CA ASP A 156 -3.16 -24.86 19.76
C ASP A 156 -3.13 -24.20 18.37
N CYS A 157 -4.31 -24.12 17.73
CA CYS A 157 -4.50 -23.47 16.44
C CYS A 157 -5.32 -22.20 16.63
N ARG A 158 -4.83 -21.07 16.11
CA ARG A 158 -5.49 -19.77 16.20
C ARG A 158 -5.59 -19.15 14.81
N GLY A 159 -6.60 -18.29 14.61
CA GLY A 159 -6.74 -17.53 13.36
C GLY A 159 -5.49 -16.71 13.04
N LEU A 160 -5.13 -16.65 11.76
CA LEU A 160 -3.95 -15.91 11.29
C LEU A 160 -4.01 -14.44 11.70
N ILE A 161 -2.92 -13.95 12.27
CA ILE A 161 -2.71 -12.53 12.57
C ILE A 161 -1.86 -11.92 11.46
N VAL A 162 -2.34 -10.83 10.87
CA VAL A 162 -1.60 -10.09 9.86
C VAL A 162 -1.11 -8.77 10.43
N GLN A 163 0.14 -8.42 10.13
CA GLN A 163 0.71 -7.12 10.42
C GLN A 163 1.06 -6.44 9.10
N GLY A 164 0.76 -5.15 8.98
CA GLY A 164 1.06 -4.38 7.78
C GLY A 164 1.05 -2.87 8.02
N LYS A 165 1.30 -2.12 6.95
CA LYS A 165 1.38 -0.66 6.97
C LYS A 165 0.61 -0.03 5.82
N TYR A 166 -0.02 1.08 6.12
CA TYR A 166 -0.47 2.04 5.10
C TYR A 166 -0.01 3.44 5.48
N TYR A 167 0.09 4.31 4.48
CA TYR A 167 0.65 5.63 4.63
C TYR A 167 -0.36 6.66 4.16
N LEU A 168 -0.65 7.63 5.02
CA LEU A 168 -1.64 8.67 4.78
C LEU A 168 -0.95 10.02 4.62
N ARG A 169 -1.35 10.75 3.58
CA ARG A 169 -0.95 12.14 3.34
C ARG A 169 -2.15 12.94 2.81
N ILE A 170 -2.17 14.22 3.11
CA ILE A 170 -3.13 15.19 2.56
C ILE A 170 -2.29 16.30 1.93
N ASP A 171 -2.56 16.63 0.68
CA ASP A 171 -1.85 17.66 -0.07
C ASP A 171 -2.84 18.62 -0.76
N PRO A 172 -2.44 19.86 -1.08
CA PRO A 172 -3.12 20.66 -2.08
C PRO A 172 -3.17 19.94 -3.42
N ILE A 173 -4.20 20.22 -4.24
CA ILE A 173 -4.31 19.60 -5.56
C ILE A 173 -3.07 19.88 -6.41
N GLY A 174 -2.50 18.79 -6.95
CA GLY A 174 -1.37 18.82 -7.88
C GLY A 174 -0.04 18.44 -7.24
N GLU A 175 0.07 18.51 -5.92
CA GLU A 175 1.34 18.28 -5.21
C GLU A 175 1.53 16.80 -4.79
N GLY A 176 0.45 16.09 -4.51
CA GLY A 176 0.50 14.72 -4.01
C GLY A 176 0.92 13.68 -5.06
N ALA A 177 0.90 14.02 -6.35
CA ALA A 177 1.41 13.15 -7.41
C ALA A 177 2.92 12.85 -7.24
N LYS A 178 3.72 13.86 -6.86
CA LYS A 178 5.16 13.67 -6.61
C LYS A 178 5.37 12.68 -5.47
N TRP A 179 4.67 12.90 -4.35
CA TRP A 179 4.79 12.04 -3.17
C TRP A 179 4.36 10.59 -3.41
N ARG A 180 3.21 10.35 -4.07
CA ARG A 180 2.75 8.98 -4.36
C ARG A 180 3.77 8.19 -5.17
N ARG A 181 4.48 8.85 -6.10
CA ARG A 181 5.47 8.21 -6.97
C ARG A 181 6.80 7.99 -6.26
N SER A 182 7.36 9.02 -5.65
CA SER A 182 8.65 8.90 -4.96
C SER A 182 8.56 7.99 -3.75
N TYR A 183 7.58 8.22 -2.87
CA TYR A 183 7.42 7.44 -1.64
C TYR A 183 6.89 6.03 -1.92
N GLY A 184 6.08 5.86 -2.97
CA GLY A 184 5.71 4.54 -3.49
C GLY A 184 6.92 3.68 -3.86
N GLN A 185 7.93 4.28 -4.50
CA GLN A 185 9.18 3.60 -4.81
C GLN A 185 10.02 3.31 -3.56
N GLU A 186 10.04 4.21 -2.56
CA GLU A 186 10.69 3.95 -1.27
C GLU A 186 10.06 2.77 -0.53
N ILE A 187 8.73 2.61 -0.60
CA ILE A 187 8.01 1.46 -0.02
C ILE A 187 8.40 0.17 -0.75
N TYR A 188 8.45 0.21 -2.09
CA TYR A 188 8.80 -0.95 -2.92
C TYR A 188 10.27 -1.37 -2.78
N SER A 189 11.18 -0.41 -2.60
CA SER A 189 12.63 -0.63 -2.51
C SER A 189 13.20 -0.06 -1.20
N PRO A 190 12.93 -0.69 -0.05
CA PRO A 190 13.44 -0.22 1.23
C PRO A 190 14.96 -0.43 1.35
N LEU A 191 15.59 0.26 2.30
CA LEU A 191 16.98 0.03 2.65
C LEU A 191 17.19 -1.39 3.19
N LEU A 192 18.17 -2.10 2.63
CA LEU A 192 18.60 -3.40 3.12
C LEU A 192 19.59 -3.22 4.26
N LEU A 193 19.30 -3.82 5.41
CA LEU A 193 20.17 -3.81 6.58
C LEU A 193 20.96 -5.12 6.64
N ALA A 194 22.28 -5.02 6.83
CA ALA A 194 23.16 -6.15 7.06
C ALA A 194 23.84 -6.00 8.42
N PHE A 195 23.84 -7.07 9.22
CA PHE A 195 24.43 -7.09 10.55
C PHE A 195 25.55 -8.12 10.60
N ILE A 196 26.66 -7.76 11.25
CA ILE A 196 27.78 -8.66 11.53
C ILE A 196 28.13 -8.58 13.01
N GLU A 197 28.33 -9.73 13.63
CA GLU A 197 28.81 -9.81 15.00
C GLU A 197 30.34 -9.72 15.00
N GLN A 198 30.89 -8.84 15.83
CA GLN A 198 32.34 -8.66 15.96
C GLN A 198 32.74 -8.46 17.41
N ASP A 199 33.89 -9.03 17.78
CA ASP A 199 34.53 -8.84 19.08
C ASP A 199 35.18 -7.45 19.14
N GLU A 200 34.81 -6.63 20.14
CA GLU A 200 35.25 -5.25 20.33
C GLU A 200 36.78 -5.10 20.36
N LYS A 201 37.50 -6.18 20.71
CA LYS A 201 38.97 -6.19 20.84
C LYS A 201 39.71 -6.19 19.51
N THR A 202 39.07 -6.67 18.44
CA THR A 202 39.62 -6.65 17.08
C THR A 202 39.07 -5.43 16.36
N GLY A 203 39.80 -4.31 16.39
CA GLY A 203 39.37 -3.05 15.76
C GLY A 203 38.86 -3.22 14.32
N THR A 204 37.89 -2.41 13.93
CA THR A 204 37.22 -2.47 12.62
C THR A 204 38.12 -1.94 11.50
N ASN A 205 38.59 -2.83 10.62
CA ASN A 205 39.07 -2.45 9.27
C ASN A 205 37.96 -2.62 8.23
N PHE A 206 36.75 -2.13 8.52
CA PHE A 206 35.70 -2.07 7.49
C PHE A 206 35.92 -0.82 6.64
N GLN A 207 36.42 -1.01 5.43
CA GLN A 207 36.25 0.01 4.40
C GLN A 207 34.77 0.04 4.01
N VAL A 208 34.11 1.18 4.21
CA VAL A 208 32.79 1.42 3.64
C VAL A 208 32.94 1.33 2.13
N SER A 209 32.51 0.21 1.54
CA SER A 209 32.54 0.03 0.09
C SER A 209 31.44 0.89 -0.52
N THR A 210 31.81 2.07 -1.02
CA THR A 210 30.93 2.90 -1.84
C THR A 210 31.12 2.50 -3.30
N PHE A 211 30.38 1.49 -3.77
CA PHE A 211 30.29 1.23 -5.19
C PHE A 211 29.06 1.93 -5.77
N SER A 212 29.28 2.79 -6.74
CA SER A 212 28.26 3.32 -7.63
C SER A 212 28.71 3.11 -9.06
N GLY A 213 27.85 2.57 -9.91
CA GLY A 213 28.08 2.51 -11.35
C GLY A 213 27.90 3.87 -12.05
N MET A 214 27.58 4.92 -11.30
CA MET A 214 27.37 6.29 -11.76
C MET A 214 28.42 7.24 -11.15
N ASP A 215 28.67 8.36 -11.83
CA ASP A 215 29.50 9.44 -11.29
C ASP A 215 28.97 9.91 -9.93
N SER A 216 29.87 10.23 -9.00
CA SER A 216 29.53 10.68 -7.64
C SER A 216 28.63 11.93 -7.60
N SER A 217 28.65 12.75 -8.66
CA SER A 217 27.82 13.94 -8.80
C SER A 217 26.46 13.68 -9.44
N TYR A 218 26.24 12.47 -9.98
CA TYR A 218 25.04 12.13 -10.72
C TYR A 218 24.09 11.27 -9.89
N SER A 219 22.84 11.74 -9.79
CA SER A 219 21.71 10.97 -9.30
C SER A 219 20.66 10.87 -10.39
N LEU A 220 19.92 9.76 -10.40
CA LEU A 220 18.77 9.65 -11.29
C LEU A 220 17.76 10.78 -11.00
N PRO A 221 17.09 11.32 -12.03
CA PRO A 221 16.00 12.27 -11.82
C PRO A 221 14.90 11.68 -10.92
N ASP A 222 14.26 12.51 -10.09
CA ASP A 222 13.19 12.11 -9.16
C ASP A 222 12.04 11.32 -9.82
N ASN A 223 11.82 11.52 -11.12
CA ASN A 223 10.78 10.86 -11.90
C ASN A 223 11.24 9.57 -12.60
N VAL A 224 12.45 9.08 -12.33
CA VAL A 224 13.03 7.87 -12.92
C VAL A 224 13.44 6.87 -11.85
N ALA A 225 13.09 5.60 -12.05
CA ALA A 225 13.54 4.49 -11.22
C ALA A 225 14.22 3.39 -12.04
N LEU A 226 15.27 2.81 -11.49
CA LEU A 226 15.89 1.59 -12.02
C LEU A 226 15.09 0.38 -11.52
N LEU A 227 14.29 -0.23 -12.38
CA LEU A 227 13.46 -1.39 -12.02
C LEU A 227 14.21 -2.72 -12.13
N THR A 228 15.14 -2.81 -13.08
CA THR A 228 15.86 -4.06 -13.33
C THR A 228 17.29 -3.74 -13.69
N LEU A 229 18.20 -4.35 -12.96
CA LEU A 229 19.62 -4.48 -13.27
C LEU A 229 19.99 -5.93 -13.00
N GLN A 230 20.14 -6.72 -14.06
CA GLN A 230 20.32 -8.17 -13.95
C GLN A 230 21.36 -8.67 -14.95
N GLU A 231 22.32 -9.46 -14.49
CA GLU A 231 23.21 -10.23 -15.37
C GLU A 231 22.51 -11.51 -15.85
N LEU A 232 22.63 -11.80 -17.14
CA LEU A 232 22.07 -12.97 -17.82
C LEU A 232 23.13 -14.07 -17.95
N GLU A 233 22.71 -15.29 -18.27
CA GLU A 233 23.60 -16.47 -18.35
C GLU A 233 24.78 -16.31 -19.33
N ASP A 234 24.62 -15.50 -20.37
CA ASP A 234 25.66 -15.23 -21.37
C ASP A 234 26.53 -14.00 -21.02
N GLY A 235 26.44 -13.49 -19.79
CA GLY A 235 27.16 -12.30 -19.31
C GLY A 235 26.59 -10.98 -19.82
N LYS A 236 25.46 -10.98 -20.55
CA LYS A 236 24.77 -9.73 -20.92
C LYS A 236 24.04 -9.15 -19.72
N ILE A 237 23.84 -7.84 -19.73
CA ILE A 237 23.12 -7.13 -18.68
C ILE A 237 21.75 -6.69 -19.22
N LEU A 238 20.68 -7.05 -18.52
CA LEU A 238 19.33 -6.53 -18.69
C LEU A 238 19.13 -5.30 -17.80
N LEU A 239 18.79 -4.18 -18.44
CA LEU A 239 18.53 -2.91 -17.78
C LEU A 239 17.12 -2.41 -18.13
N ARG A 240 16.31 -2.06 -17.12
CA ARG A 240 14.99 -1.45 -17.32
C ARG A 240 14.80 -0.25 -16.42
N TRP A 241 14.41 0.86 -17.03
CA TRP A 241 14.06 2.10 -16.36
C TRP A 241 12.55 2.31 -16.40
N LEU A 242 12.01 2.94 -15.36
CA LEU A 242 10.63 3.41 -15.29
C LEU A 242 10.63 4.92 -15.19
N ILE A 243 9.72 5.57 -15.93
CA ILE A 243 9.41 6.99 -15.80
C ILE A 243 8.03 7.10 -15.14
N PHE A 244 7.96 7.79 -14.00
CA PHE A 244 6.75 7.84 -13.15
C PHE A 244 5.64 8.78 -13.64
N LEU A 245 6.00 9.79 -14.44
CA LEU A 245 5.10 10.82 -14.91
C LEU A 245 4.79 10.58 -16.40
N LEU A 246 3.57 10.11 -16.66
CA LEU A 246 2.99 10.17 -18.00
C LEU A 246 2.44 11.58 -18.20
N LEU A 247 3.34 12.53 -18.52
CA LEU A 247 2.99 13.86 -19.03
C LEU A 247 3.86 14.16 -20.25
N LEU A 248 3.84 13.28 -21.25
CA LEU A 248 4.48 13.50 -22.54
C LEU A 248 3.55 13.00 -23.66
N TYR A 249 2.56 13.84 -24.01
CA TYR A 249 2.11 13.89 -25.40
C TYR A 249 3.22 14.60 -26.20
N ILE A 250 4.26 13.87 -26.61
CA ILE A 250 5.17 14.38 -27.64
C ILE A 250 4.50 14.07 -28.98
N ILE A 251 3.74 15.04 -29.50
CA ILE A 251 3.51 15.09 -30.95
C ILE A 251 4.80 15.65 -31.53
N ILE A 252 5.64 14.78 -32.08
CA ILE A 252 6.72 15.21 -32.97
C ILE A 252 6.03 15.57 -34.29
N THR A 253 5.90 16.87 -34.56
CA THR A 253 5.65 17.38 -35.93
C THR A 253 6.96 17.60 -36.64
#